data_AF-A0A6M2EV25-F1
#
_entry.id   AF-A0A6M2EV25-F1
#
_cell.length_a   1.000
_cell.length_b   1.000
_cell.length_c   1.000
_cell.angle_alpha   90.00
_cell.angle_beta   90.00
_cell.angle_gamma   90.00
#
_symmetry.space_group_name_H-M   'P 1'
#
loop_
_entity.id
_entity.type
_entity.pdbx_description
1 polymer ?
#
loop_
_entity_poly.entity_id
_entity_poly.type
_entity_poly.pdbx_seq_one_letter_code
_entity_poly.pdbx_strand_id
1 'polypeptide(L)'
;MATSIPSCSFHSYMAPSIIPNNSTSTTHFTLSFPHTNLSGISLCTRNSSRILAKFEKFEGDDASQDNLEEAMVLQEQAQTVQEEDDSCLPSDLEGAVRQSSQASALFVSSGGMRAIVELLIPQLQFLDDEGAQAELWELSRIFLDTLIEETGSQRIKAIFPDAGAAALLKYLWKDAAFGFSSLGDRKPVQIEDDIVVMVVPDYQMLEKVQKIVSDLSDDPPRPLIMWNPRLISEDVGVGINVRNLRRYFLSTFTTVYSMRPLPAGAVFRCYPGMWKVFYDDKDRPNRYLLAQEFVRRPDSEEIEIIFGNAEEKSEQGPSLFSKAAGIFSSLNRFMRVISK
;
A
#
# COMPACT_ATOMS: atom_id res chain seq x y z
N MET A 1 24.27 -44.64 51.56
CA MET A 1 23.90 -43.89 50.36
C MET A 1 22.73 -42.98 50.74
N ALA A 2 22.97 -41.92 51.51
CA ALA A 2 23.54 -40.62 51.14
C ALA A 2 22.50 -39.70 50.47
N THR A 3 21.64 -39.11 51.30
CA THR A 3 20.79 -37.94 51.02
C THR A 3 21.32 -36.80 51.89
N SER A 4 21.78 -35.72 51.27
CA SER A 4 22.32 -34.54 51.98
C SER A 4 21.71 -33.27 51.41
N ILE A 5 20.92 -32.60 52.24
CA ILE A 5 20.61 -31.17 52.16
C ILE A 5 21.83 -30.40 52.71
N PRO A 6 22.10 -29.18 52.23
CA PRO A 6 22.21 -28.10 53.19
C PRO A 6 21.55 -26.78 52.74
N SER A 7 21.01 -26.10 53.75
CA SER A 7 20.48 -24.75 53.75
C SER A 7 21.57 -23.70 54.05
N CYS A 8 21.43 -22.53 53.41
CA CYS A 8 21.71 -21.15 53.83
C CYS A 8 23.02 -20.80 54.58
N SER A 9 23.73 -19.80 54.05
CA SER A 9 24.41 -18.74 54.83
C SER A 9 24.53 -17.46 54.02
N PHE A 10 24.08 -16.38 54.65
CA PHE A 10 24.15 -14.97 54.25
C PHE A 10 25.58 -14.47 54.08
N HIS A 11 25.82 -13.52 53.17
CA HIS A 11 26.78 -12.43 53.38
C HIS A 11 26.29 -11.15 52.71
N SER A 12 25.94 -10.18 53.56
CA SER A 12 25.69 -8.78 53.25
C SER A 12 27.02 -8.06 53.06
N TYR A 13 27.13 -7.19 52.05
CA TYR A 13 28.08 -6.09 52.07
C TYR A 13 27.36 -4.78 51.75
N MET A 14 27.61 -3.83 52.65
CA MET A 14 27.10 -2.46 52.73
C MET A 14 27.64 -1.56 51.61
N ALA A 15 26.89 -0.47 51.39
CA ALA A 15 27.11 0.65 50.47
C ALA A 15 28.40 1.47 50.75
N PRO A 16 28.71 2.49 49.92
CA PRO A 16 28.11 3.80 50.18
C PRO A 16 27.68 4.61 48.94
N SER A 17 26.70 5.46 49.22
CA SER A 17 26.15 6.59 48.46
C SER A 17 27.16 7.69 48.13
N ILE A 18 27.04 8.30 46.94
CA ILE A 18 27.55 9.65 46.66
C ILE A 18 26.46 10.45 45.92
N ILE A 19 25.99 11.51 46.57
CA ILE A 19 25.26 12.66 46.01
C ILE A 19 26.23 13.85 46.11
N PRO A 20 26.25 14.78 45.14
CA PRO A 20 25.88 16.15 45.50
C PRO A 20 25.00 16.87 44.46
N ASN A 21 23.86 17.37 44.95
CA ASN A 21 23.27 18.72 44.83
C ASN A 21 23.39 19.57 43.55
N ASN A 22 22.19 19.95 43.07
CA ASN A 22 21.69 21.29 42.71
C ASN A 22 22.52 22.27 41.86
N SER A 23 21.93 22.72 40.76
CA SER A 23 21.57 24.15 40.62
C SER A 23 20.43 24.37 39.61
N THR A 24 19.44 25.10 40.10
CA THR A 24 18.36 25.83 39.44
C THR A 24 18.85 26.79 38.35
N SER A 25 18.15 26.85 37.22
CA SER A 25 17.88 28.12 36.55
C SER A 25 16.61 28.06 35.69
N THR A 26 15.58 28.66 36.24
CA THR A 26 14.35 29.15 35.60
C THR A 26 14.68 30.32 34.68
N THR A 27 14.25 30.28 33.42
CA THR A 27 14.01 31.49 32.63
C THR A 27 12.64 31.39 31.96
N HIS A 28 11.73 32.20 32.49
CA HIS A 28 10.45 32.53 31.89
C HIS A 28 10.69 33.39 30.65
N PHE A 29 10.06 33.05 29.52
CA PHE A 29 9.79 33.99 28.44
C PHE A 29 8.29 34.01 28.16
N THR A 30 7.67 35.07 28.68
CA THR A 30 6.33 35.56 28.32
C THR A 30 6.44 36.50 27.14
N LEU A 31 5.74 36.22 26.04
CA LEU A 31 5.41 37.23 25.03
C LEU A 31 3.96 37.03 24.54
N SER A 32 3.10 37.79 25.21
CA SER A 32 1.95 38.58 24.77
C SER A 32 1.41 38.41 23.34
N PHE A 33 0.11 38.15 23.29
CA PHE A 33 -0.83 38.36 22.19
C PHE A 33 -0.97 39.84 21.78
N PRO A 34 -1.43 40.12 20.56
CA PRO A 34 -2.38 41.20 20.32
C PRO A 34 -3.73 40.66 19.84
N HIS A 35 -4.77 41.13 20.52
CA HIS A 35 -6.16 41.07 20.09
C HIS A 35 -6.37 41.90 18.82
N THR A 36 -7.17 41.40 17.89
CA THR A 36 -8.06 42.25 17.08
C THR A 36 -9.44 41.60 16.99
N ASN A 37 -10.41 42.28 17.59
CA ASN A 37 -11.84 42.11 17.32
C ASN A 37 -12.13 42.71 15.95
N LEU A 38 -12.86 41.99 15.10
CA LEU A 38 -13.91 42.64 14.32
C LEU A 38 -15.07 41.67 14.10
N SER A 39 -16.25 42.21 14.42
CA SER A 39 -17.54 41.57 14.44
C SER A 39 -18.16 41.58 13.04
N GLY A 40 -18.99 40.57 12.76
CA GLY A 40 -20.28 40.82 12.11
C GLY A 40 -20.54 40.17 10.75
N ILE A 41 -21.66 39.42 10.75
CA ILE A 41 -22.74 39.41 9.76
C ILE A 41 -22.92 38.13 8.92
N SER A 42 -23.94 37.40 9.40
CA SER A 42 -25.07 36.72 8.74
C SER A 42 -24.89 35.57 7.75
N LEU A 43 -25.59 34.50 8.11
CA LEU A 43 -26.16 33.46 7.28
C LEU A 43 -26.69 33.97 5.93
N CYS A 44 -26.37 33.24 4.87
CA CYS A 44 -27.23 33.14 3.70
C CYS A 44 -27.18 31.70 3.14
N THR A 45 -28.25 30.97 3.44
CA THR A 45 -28.66 29.70 2.83
C THR A 45 -28.85 29.91 1.33
N ARG A 46 -28.09 29.21 0.49
CA ARG A 46 -28.18 29.32 -0.97
C ARG A 46 -28.96 28.13 -1.53
N ASN A 47 -30.28 28.33 -1.68
CA ASN A 47 -31.14 27.46 -2.47
C ASN A 47 -30.76 27.56 -3.95
N SER A 48 -30.54 26.41 -4.59
CA SER A 48 -30.33 26.28 -6.03
C SER A 48 -31.69 26.18 -6.72
N SER A 49 -32.14 27.26 -7.37
CA SER A 49 -33.31 27.26 -8.23
C SER A 49 -32.93 26.72 -9.62
N ARG A 50 -33.48 25.57 -9.98
CA ARG A 50 -33.42 24.99 -11.33
C ARG A 50 -34.28 25.84 -12.28
N ILE A 51 -33.66 26.40 -13.32
CA ILE A 51 -34.35 27.05 -14.44
C ILE A 51 -34.74 25.95 -15.44
N LEU A 52 -36.03 25.68 -15.54
CA LEU A 52 -36.64 24.82 -16.57
C LEU A 52 -37.15 25.73 -17.69
N ALA A 53 -36.43 25.75 -18.83
CA ALA A 53 -36.92 26.39 -20.04
C ALA A 53 -37.92 25.46 -20.76
N LYS A 54 -39.15 25.94 -20.94
CA LYS A 54 -40.19 25.34 -21.78
C LYS A 54 -39.81 25.54 -23.25
N PHE A 55 -39.76 24.46 -24.03
CA PHE A 55 -39.77 24.55 -25.50
C PHE A 55 -41.20 24.33 -26.01
N GLU A 56 -41.60 25.24 -26.88
CA GLU A 56 -42.90 25.34 -27.52
C GLU A 56 -42.96 24.40 -28.72
N LYS A 57 -44.07 23.66 -28.83
CA LYS A 57 -44.33 22.63 -29.84
C LYS A 57 -44.89 23.33 -31.10
N PHE A 58 -44.18 23.25 -32.21
CA PHE A 58 -44.71 23.66 -33.52
C PHE A 58 -45.00 22.41 -34.36
N GLU A 59 -46.26 22.20 -34.69
CA GLU A 59 -46.73 21.21 -35.67
C GLU A 59 -46.70 21.84 -37.07
N GLY A 60 -46.15 21.09 -38.03
CA GLY A 60 -46.13 21.41 -39.44
C GLY A 60 -45.78 20.14 -40.22
N ASP A 61 -46.81 19.39 -40.59
CA ASP A 61 -46.76 18.24 -41.49
C ASP A 61 -46.59 18.73 -42.94
N ASP A 62 -45.67 18.13 -43.71
CA ASP A 62 -46.00 17.45 -44.96
C ASP A 62 -44.73 16.85 -45.63
N ALA A 63 -44.69 15.52 -45.57
CA ALA A 63 -44.22 14.55 -46.56
C ALA A 63 -43.04 14.89 -47.50
N SER A 64 -41.91 14.24 -47.23
CA SER A 64 -41.18 13.47 -48.25
C SER A 64 -40.52 12.25 -47.59
N GLN A 65 -41.14 11.09 -47.76
CA GLN A 65 -40.59 9.78 -47.44
C GLN A 65 -39.46 9.49 -48.44
N ASP A 66 -38.22 9.64 -48.00
CA ASP A 66 -37.01 9.01 -48.53
C ASP A 66 -35.84 9.59 -47.73
N ASN A 67 -35.64 9.13 -46.49
CA ASN A 67 -34.40 9.24 -45.69
C ASN A 67 -34.59 8.76 -44.23
N LEU A 68 -35.41 7.72 -44.00
CA LEU A 68 -35.58 7.14 -42.65
C LEU A 68 -34.67 5.92 -42.38
N GLU A 69 -33.84 5.50 -43.36
CA GLU A 69 -32.86 4.44 -43.15
C GLU A 69 -31.44 4.97 -42.84
N GLU A 70 -31.10 6.21 -43.19
CA GLU A 70 -29.77 6.78 -42.86
C GLU A 70 -29.66 7.37 -41.45
N ALA A 71 -30.78 7.73 -40.81
CA ALA A 71 -30.77 8.25 -39.44
C ALA A 71 -30.69 7.15 -38.36
N MET A 72 -30.97 5.88 -38.69
CA MET A 72 -30.77 4.74 -37.78
C MET A 72 -29.34 4.18 -37.81
N VAL A 73 -28.53 4.50 -38.82
CA VAL A 73 -27.15 4.01 -38.94
C VAL A 73 -26.13 4.96 -38.28
N LEU A 74 -26.51 6.21 -37.98
CA LEU A 74 -25.61 7.22 -37.40
C LEU A 74 -25.83 7.51 -35.91
N GLN A 75 -26.70 6.75 -35.23
CA GLN A 75 -26.86 6.82 -33.76
C GLN A 75 -26.44 5.54 -33.02
N GLU A 76 -25.87 4.57 -33.73
CA GLU A 76 -25.22 3.38 -33.13
C GLU A 76 -23.69 3.50 -33.06
N GLN A 77 -23.16 4.70 -33.31
CA GLN A 77 -21.80 5.10 -32.92
C GLN A 77 -21.85 6.02 -31.70
N ALA A 78 -22.65 5.64 -30.69
CA ALA A 78 -22.22 5.91 -29.33
C ALA A 78 -20.90 5.17 -29.18
N GLN A 79 -19.79 5.90 -29.07
CA GLN A 79 -18.48 5.36 -28.74
C GLN A 79 -18.65 4.38 -27.58
N THR A 80 -18.64 3.09 -27.90
CA THR A 80 -18.12 2.09 -26.99
C THR A 80 -16.68 2.52 -26.80
N VAL A 81 -16.41 3.30 -25.75
CA VAL A 81 -15.09 3.28 -25.15
C VAL A 81 -14.90 1.80 -24.82
N GLN A 82 -14.20 1.07 -25.69
CA GLN A 82 -13.68 -0.24 -25.33
C GLN A 82 -12.81 0.06 -24.11
N GLU A 83 -13.34 -0.18 -22.92
CA GLU A 83 -12.53 -0.18 -21.71
C GLU A 83 -11.40 -1.16 -21.98
N GLU A 84 -10.19 -0.64 -22.11
CA GLU A 84 -9.04 -1.46 -22.40
C GLU A 84 -8.79 -2.35 -21.19
N ASP A 85 -8.54 -3.64 -21.44
CA ASP A 85 -8.46 -4.66 -20.40
C ASP A 85 -7.37 -4.36 -19.34
N ASP A 86 -6.39 -3.51 -19.66
CA ASP A 86 -5.29 -3.09 -18.81
C ASP A 86 -5.51 -1.74 -18.09
N SER A 87 -6.67 -1.10 -18.26
CA SER A 87 -7.01 0.18 -17.62
C SER A 87 -6.96 0.15 -16.09
N CYS A 88 -7.02 -1.04 -15.47
CA CYS A 88 -6.87 -1.21 -14.03
C CYS A 88 -5.41 -1.16 -13.55
N LEU A 89 -4.43 -1.24 -14.43
CA LEU A 89 -3.01 -1.16 -14.06
C LEU A 89 -2.60 0.30 -13.81
N PRO A 90 -1.74 0.55 -12.82
CA PRO A 90 -1.26 1.90 -12.55
C PRO A 90 -0.35 2.38 -13.69
N SER A 91 -0.43 3.68 -13.99
CA SER A 91 0.48 4.33 -14.93
C SER A 91 1.91 4.38 -14.40
N ASP A 92 2.08 4.59 -13.10
CA ASP A 92 3.36 4.97 -12.49
C ASP A 92 3.55 4.43 -11.08
N LEU A 93 4.73 4.65 -10.50
CA LEU A 93 5.06 4.09 -9.19
C LEU A 93 4.23 4.77 -8.11
N GLU A 94 4.11 6.10 -8.20
CA GLU A 94 3.23 6.86 -7.31
C GLU A 94 1.78 6.47 -7.56
N GLY A 95 1.35 6.31 -8.81
CA GLY A 95 0.03 5.78 -9.17
C GLY A 95 -0.26 4.42 -8.54
N ALA A 96 0.70 3.49 -8.57
CA ALA A 96 0.60 2.18 -7.93
C ALA A 96 0.48 2.31 -6.41
N VAL A 97 1.23 3.22 -5.80
CA VAL A 97 1.17 3.49 -4.36
C VAL A 97 -0.18 4.07 -3.97
N ARG A 98 -0.69 5.07 -4.69
CA ARG A 98 -2.02 5.66 -4.45
C ARG A 98 -3.12 4.61 -4.62
N GLN A 99 -3.09 3.84 -5.71
CA GLN A 99 -4.03 2.76 -5.96
C GLN A 99 -3.98 1.70 -4.84
N SER A 100 -2.79 1.36 -4.34
CA SER A 100 -2.65 0.43 -3.22
C SER A 100 -3.22 0.97 -1.91
N SER A 101 -3.15 2.28 -1.71
CA SER A 101 -3.73 2.97 -0.55
C SER A 101 -5.25 2.97 -0.61
N GLN A 102 -5.82 3.30 -1.78
CA GLN A 102 -7.26 3.22 -2.05
C GLN A 102 -7.81 1.80 -1.83
N ALA A 103 -7.12 0.78 -2.36
CA ALA A 103 -7.50 -0.62 -2.13
C ALA A 103 -7.48 -1.00 -0.64
N SER A 104 -6.50 -0.48 0.11
CA SER A 104 -6.40 -0.69 1.55
C SER A 104 -7.50 0.02 2.32
N ALA A 105 -7.82 1.26 1.96
CA ALA A 105 -8.91 2.05 2.55
C ALA A 105 -10.27 1.37 2.34
N LEU A 106 -10.54 0.90 1.13
CA LEU A 106 -11.76 0.15 0.80
C LEU A 106 -11.84 -1.16 1.61
N PHE A 107 -10.74 -1.90 1.71
CA PHE A 107 -10.70 -3.12 2.51
C PHE A 107 -10.97 -2.86 3.99
N VAL A 108 -10.34 -1.84 4.58
CA VAL A 108 -10.58 -1.46 5.99
C VAL A 108 -12.01 -1.00 6.20
N SER A 109 -12.54 -0.16 5.30
CA SER A 109 -13.92 0.34 5.36
C SER A 109 -14.96 -0.77 5.22
N SER A 110 -14.62 -1.88 4.55
CA SER A 110 -15.45 -3.09 4.46
C SER A 110 -15.41 -3.97 5.72
N GLY A 111 -14.64 -3.57 6.75
CA GLY A 111 -14.44 -4.34 7.98
C GLY A 111 -13.21 -5.26 7.95
N GLY A 112 -12.33 -5.11 6.95
CA GLY A 112 -11.09 -5.87 6.84
C GLY A 112 -10.04 -5.47 7.88
N MET A 113 -9.52 -6.45 8.64
CA MET A 113 -8.64 -6.17 9.79
C MET A 113 -7.14 -6.33 9.53
N ARG A 114 -6.74 -7.19 8.58
CA ARG A 114 -5.33 -7.52 8.34
C ARG A 114 -5.05 -7.49 6.85
N ALA A 115 -4.35 -6.44 6.41
CA ALA A 115 -4.04 -6.20 5.02
C ALA A 115 -2.53 -6.28 4.74
N ILE A 116 -2.19 -6.79 3.56
CA ILE A 116 -0.84 -6.70 2.99
C ILE A 116 -0.93 -5.98 1.65
N VAL A 117 -0.08 -4.98 1.48
CA VAL A 117 0.25 -4.35 0.20
C VAL A 117 1.65 -4.81 -0.18
N GLU A 118 1.82 -5.45 -1.34
CA GLU A 118 3.12 -5.88 -1.84
C GLU A 118 3.43 -5.24 -3.20
N LEU A 119 4.53 -4.49 -3.28
CA LEU A 119 5.01 -3.86 -4.50
C LEU A 119 6.29 -4.60 -4.92
N LEU A 120 6.11 -5.70 -5.66
CA LEU A 120 7.19 -6.61 -6.08
C LEU A 120 7.88 -6.07 -7.34
N ILE A 121 8.20 -4.78 -7.31
CA ILE A 121 8.80 -4.01 -8.39
C ILE A 121 10.30 -3.89 -8.07
N PRO A 122 11.22 -4.17 -9.00
CA PRO A 122 12.66 -4.21 -8.71
C PRO A 122 13.23 -2.96 -8.02
N GLN A 123 12.69 -1.78 -8.35
CA GLN A 123 13.08 -0.48 -7.78
C GLN A 123 12.88 -0.45 -6.27
N LEU A 124 11.81 -1.09 -5.79
CA LEU A 124 11.49 -1.20 -4.37
C LEU A 124 12.10 -2.45 -3.73
N GLN A 125 12.86 -3.26 -4.46
CA GLN A 125 13.56 -4.46 -3.95
C GLN A 125 15.00 -4.15 -3.53
N PHE A 126 15.71 -3.29 -4.25
CA PHE A 126 17.09 -2.92 -3.93
C PHE A 126 17.13 -1.64 -3.07
N LEU A 127 17.12 -1.79 -1.74
CA LEU A 127 17.23 -0.66 -0.79
C LEU A 127 18.68 -0.35 -0.38
N ASP A 128 19.64 -1.07 -0.95
CA ASP A 128 21.06 -0.96 -0.61
C ASP A 128 21.76 0.14 -1.42
N ASP A 129 21.07 0.73 -2.41
CA ASP A 129 21.57 1.84 -3.22
C ASP A 129 21.41 3.19 -2.50
N GLU A 130 22.40 4.06 -2.64
CA GLU A 130 22.40 5.40 -2.06
C GLU A 130 21.19 6.22 -2.58
N GLY A 131 20.28 6.61 -1.68
CA GLY A 131 19.07 7.36 -2.02
C GLY A 131 17.79 6.53 -2.19
N ALA A 132 17.89 5.21 -2.41
CA ALA A 132 16.70 4.34 -2.56
C ALA A 132 15.82 4.31 -1.29
N GLN A 133 16.45 4.45 -0.12
CA GLN A 133 15.72 4.56 1.15
C GLN A 133 14.90 5.85 1.23
N ALA A 134 15.40 6.97 0.71
CA ALA A 134 14.67 8.23 0.72
C ALA A 134 13.42 8.18 -0.17
N GLU A 135 13.55 7.62 -1.37
CA GLU A 135 12.43 7.40 -2.28
C GLU A 135 11.37 6.49 -1.64
N LEU A 136 11.78 5.39 -1.00
CA LEU A 136 10.87 4.51 -0.27
C LEU A 136 10.07 5.27 0.81
N TRP A 137 10.73 6.16 1.55
CA TRP A 137 10.07 6.94 2.59
C TRP A 137 9.05 7.91 1.99
N GLU A 138 9.40 8.63 0.93
CA GLU A 138 8.44 9.53 0.25
C GLU A 138 7.24 8.75 -0.32
N LEU A 139 7.46 7.57 -0.92
CA LEU A 139 6.37 6.70 -1.37
C LEU A 139 5.51 6.21 -0.20
N SER A 140 6.11 5.85 0.94
CA SER A 140 5.36 5.47 2.14
C SER A 140 4.51 6.63 2.68
N ARG A 141 4.99 7.88 2.53
CA ARG A 141 4.22 9.07 2.88
C ARG A 141 3.03 9.25 1.96
N ILE A 142 3.21 9.13 0.64
CA ILE A 142 2.10 9.18 -0.33
C ILE A 142 1.04 8.14 0.00
N PHE A 143 1.46 6.91 0.35
CA PHE A 143 0.54 5.86 0.79
C PHE A 143 -0.29 6.30 2.01
N LEU A 144 0.37 6.82 3.05
CA LEU A 144 -0.26 7.23 4.31
C LEU A 144 -1.21 8.43 4.11
N ASP A 145 -0.79 9.45 3.37
CA ASP A 145 -1.59 10.64 3.12
C ASP A 145 -2.85 10.28 2.31
N THR A 146 -2.71 9.46 1.27
CA THR A 146 -3.86 8.94 0.50
C THR A 146 -4.79 8.10 1.40
N LEU A 147 -4.23 7.32 2.34
CA LEU A 147 -5.03 6.48 3.23
C LEU A 147 -5.88 7.34 4.17
N ILE A 148 -5.31 8.44 4.69
CA ILE A 148 -6.01 9.41 5.52
C ILE A 148 -7.16 10.06 4.73
N GLU A 149 -6.90 10.48 3.49
CA GLU A 149 -7.90 11.09 2.62
C GLU A 149 -9.07 10.15 2.33
N GLU A 150 -8.79 8.90 1.98
CA GLU A 150 -9.81 7.91 1.58
C GLU A 150 -10.62 7.37 2.77
N THR A 151 -9.99 7.21 3.94
CA THR A 151 -10.67 6.70 5.14
C THR A 151 -11.33 7.81 5.97
N GLY A 152 -10.86 9.05 5.84
CA GLY A 152 -11.21 10.16 6.73
C GLY A 152 -10.69 9.99 8.16
N SER A 153 -9.87 8.97 8.45
CA SER A 153 -9.36 8.68 9.78
C SER A 153 -8.26 9.65 10.19
N GLN A 154 -8.44 10.34 11.31
CA GLN A 154 -7.45 11.29 11.85
C GLN A 154 -6.39 10.62 12.75
N ARG A 155 -6.54 9.33 13.03
CA ARG A 155 -5.75 8.61 14.05
C ARG A 155 -4.96 7.44 13.46
N ILE A 156 -4.34 7.67 12.31
CA ILE A 156 -3.47 6.68 11.68
C ILE A 156 -2.10 6.68 12.37
N LYS A 157 -1.60 5.49 12.71
CA LYS A 157 -0.26 5.28 13.28
C LYS A 157 0.66 4.61 12.26
N ALA A 158 1.71 5.30 11.84
CA ALA A 158 2.79 4.71 11.06
C ALA A 158 3.88 4.14 11.99
N ILE A 159 4.17 2.85 11.83
CA ILE A 159 5.23 2.14 12.52
C ILE A 159 6.36 1.86 11.52
N PHE A 160 7.51 2.48 11.76
CA PHE A 160 8.71 2.35 10.93
C PHE A 160 9.62 1.21 11.43
N PRO A 161 10.57 0.73 10.60
CA PRO A 161 11.40 -0.43 10.92
C PRO A 161 12.23 -0.27 12.21
N ASP A 162 12.77 0.91 12.44
CA ASP A 162 13.61 1.22 13.58
C ASP A 162 13.43 2.66 14.09
N ALA A 163 14.00 2.92 15.27
CA ALA A 163 13.83 4.20 15.97
C ALA A 163 14.54 5.36 15.27
N GLY A 164 15.63 5.09 14.53
CA GLY A 164 16.34 6.07 13.73
C GLY A 164 15.51 6.54 12.55
N ALA A 165 14.92 5.61 11.79
CA ALA A 165 14.00 5.94 10.70
C ALA A 165 12.79 6.74 11.22
N ALA A 166 12.14 6.27 12.29
CA ALA A 166 10.99 6.97 12.88
C ALA A 166 11.33 8.40 13.33
N ALA A 167 12.48 8.59 13.99
CA ALA A 167 12.91 9.91 14.47
C ALA A 167 13.28 10.86 13.33
N LEU A 168 13.98 10.35 12.30
CA LEU A 168 14.35 11.11 11.11
C LEU A 168 13.10 11.61 10.38
N LEU A 169 12.16 10.71 10.07
CA LEU A 169 10.95 11.06 9.32
C LEU A 169 10.03 11.99 10.09
N LYS A 170 9.93 11.80 11.41
CA LYS A 170 9.21 12.75 12.29
C LYS A 170 9.82 14.15 12.27
N TYR A 171 11.15 14.26 12.13
CA TYR A 171 11.83 15.55 12.02
C TYR A 171 11.60 16.20 10.65
N LEU A 172 11.62 15.40 9.57
CA LEU A 172 11.44 15.87 8.19
C LEU A 172 9.99 16.26 7.89
N TRP A 173 9.02 15.43 8.27
CA TRP A 173 7.60 15.59 7.95
C TRP A 173 6.82 16.21 9.11
N LYS A 174 7.11 17.47 9.41
CA LYS A 174 6.47 18.21 10.53
C LYS A 174 4.98 18.48 10.31
N ASP A 175 4.54 18.40 9.07
CA ASP A 175 3.19 18.60 8.58
C ASP A 175 2.40 17.29 8.44
N ALA A 176 3.00 16.13 8.74
CA ALA A 176 2.33 14.84 8.65
C ALA A 176 1.09 14.75 9.56
N ALA A 177 -0.02 14.28 9.00
CA ALA A 177 -1.30 14.11 9.69
C ALA A 177 -1.44 12.74 10.40
N PHE A 178 -0.36 11.96 10.50
CA PHE A 178 -0.31 10.66 11.16
C PHE A 178 0.69 10.63 12.32
N GLY A 179 0.52 9.67 13.22
CA GLY A 179 1.46 9.42 14.31
C GLY A 179 2.68 8.61 13.87
N PHE A 180 3.83 8.89 14.46
CA PHE A 180 5.08 8.16 14.22
C PHE A 180 5.40 7.22 15.39
N SER A 181 5.82 6.00 15.08
CA SER A 181 6.40 5.05 16.03
C SER A 181 7.39 4.10 15.33
N SER A 182 8.10 3.29 16.10
CA SER A 182 9.06 2.30 15.64
C SER A 182 8.68 0.91 16.14
N LEU A 183 8.98 -0.13 15.36
CA LEU A 183 8.89 -1.53 15.81
C LEU A 183 9.76 -1.80 17.05
N GLY A 184 10.77 -0.97 17.31
CA GLY A 184 11.61 -1.04 18.51
C GLY A 184 11.00 -0.43 19.78
N ASP A 185 9.89 0.31 19.67
CA ASP A 185 9.28 0.98 20.81
C ASP A 185 8.68 -0.01 21.81
N ARG A 186 8.67 0.36 23.10
CA ARG A 186 8.05 -0.48 24.14
C ARG A 186 6.53 -0.60 23.97
N LYS A 187 5.90 0.46 23.46
CA LYS A 187 4.46 0.57 23.18
C LYS A 187 4.28 1.32 21.85
N PRO A 188 4.40 0.61 20.71
CA PRO A 188 4.36 1.25 19.40
C PRO A 188 2.96 1.71 18.97
N VAL A 189 1.94 1.15 19.60
CA VAL A 189 0.53 1.46 19.38
C VAL A 189 -0.08 1.97 20.69
N GLN A 190 -0.94 2.99 20.58
CA GLN A 190 -1.78 3.51 21.66
C GLN A 190 -3.21 3.02 21.49
N ILE A 191 -4.01 2.96 22.56
CA ILE A 191 -5.40 2.44 22.53
C ILE A 191 -6.25 3.23 21.55
N GLU A 192 -5.94 4.50 21.39
CA GLU A 192 -6.76 5.40 20.61
C GLU A 192 -6.35 5.49 19.14
N ASP A 193 -5.33 4.76 18.68
CA ASP A 193 -5.02 4.69 17.25
C ASP A 193 -6.12 3.90 16.51
N ASP A 194 -6.67 4.45 15.42
CA ASP A 194 -7.78 3.83 14.67
C ASP A 194 -7.27 2.82 13.64
N ILE A 195 -6.21 3.18 12.90
CA ILE A 195 -5.59 2.35 11.86
C ILE A 195 -4.09 2.33 12.09
N VAL A 196 -3.49 1.14 12.07
CA VAL A 196 -2.04 0.97 12.18
C VAL A 196 -1.46 0.55 10.85
N VAL A 197 -0.39 1.21 10.42
CA VAL A 197 0.35 0.92 9.20
C VAL A 197 1.79 0.60 9.55
N MET A 198 2.24 -0.62 9.26
CA MET A 198 3.64 -1.02 9.36
C MET A 198 4.33 -0.82 8.02
N VAL A 199 5.35 0.04 8.01
CA VAL A 199 6.11 0.39 6.81
C VAL A 199 7.32 -0.54 6.71
N VAL A 200 7.35 -1.37 5.67
CA VAL A 200 8.46 -2.29 5.30
C VAL A 200 9.00 -3.10 6.50
N PRO A 201 8.15 -3.84 7.24
CA PRO A 201 8.65 -4.72 8.30
C PRO A 201 9.52 -5.84 7.70
N ASP A 202 10.68 -6.07 8.31
CA ASP A 202 11.66 -7.07 7.87
C ASP A 202 11.56 -8.39 8.63
N TYR A 203 12.06 -9.49 8.05
CA TYR A 203 12.01 -10.83 8.58
C TYR A 203 12.59 -10.96 9.99
N GLN A 204 13.60 -10.16 10.31
CA GLN A 204 14.22 -10.12 11.64
C GLN A 204 13.27 -9.60 12.73
N MET A 205 12.19 -8.92 12.33
CA MET A 205 11.23 -8.26 13.20
C MET A 205 9.94 -9.06 13.39
N LEU A 206 9.86 -10.30 12.89
CA LEU A 206 8.64 -11.11 12.90
C LEU A 206 7.99 -11.22 14.28
N GLU A 207 8.77 -11.46 15.33
CA GLU A 207 8.26 -11.58 16.71
C GLU A 207 7.58 -10.29 17.18
N LYS A 208 8.16 -9.13 16.86
CA LYS A 208 7.61 -7.81 17.20
C LYS A 208 6.32 -7.55 16.44
N VAL A 209 6.30 -7.88 15.15
CA VAL A 209 5.10 -7.78 14.31
C VAL A 209 3.97 -8.64 14.89
N GLN A 210 4.25 -9.90 15.23
CA GLN A 210 3.27 -10.81 15.86
C GLN A 210 2.72 -10.27 17.18
N LYS A 211 3.58 -9.68 18.02
CA LYS A 211 3.16 -9.05 19.27
C LYS A 211 2.18 -7.91 19.01
N ILE A 212 2.52 -6.99 18.10
CA ILE A 212 1.66 -5.84 17.78
C ILE A 212 0.33 -6.31 17.20
N VAL A 213 0.31 -7.33 16.34
CA VAL A 213 -0.93 -7.90 15.80
C VAL A 213 -1.81 -8.46 16.92
N SER A 214 -1.20 -9.06 17.94
CA SER A 214 -1.91 -9.57 19.11
C SER A 214 -2.49 -8.41 19.93
N ASP A 215 -1.72 -7.35 20.16
CA ASP A 215 -2.16 -6.13 20.87
C ASP A 215 -3.25 -5.35 20.09
N LEU A 216 -3.36 -5.54 18.77
CA LEU A 216 -4.41 -4.94 17.94
C LEU A 216 -5.69 -5.78 17.86
N SER A 217 -5.65 -7.01 18.39
CA SER A 217 -6.80 -7.92 18.45
C SER A 217 -7.66 -7.71 19.70
N ASP A 218 -7.42 -6.60 20.44
CA ASP A 218 -8.25 -6.13 21.56
C ASP A 218 -9.69 -5.79 21.11
N ASP A 219 -10.60 -5.54 22.05
CA ASP A 219 -11.99 -5.14 21.79
C ASP A 219 -12.18 -3.61 21.93
N PRO A 220 -12.52 -2.86 20.86
CA PRO A 220 -12.78 -3.31 19.48
C PRO A 220 -11.48 -3.57 18.70
N PRO A 221 -11.49 -4.52 17.73
CA PRO A 221 -10.31 -4.86 16.94
C PRO A 221 -9.95 -3.71 16.01
N ARG A 222 -8.64 -3.48 15.84
CA ARG A 222 -8.12 -2.37 15.06
C ARG A 222 -7.40 -2.87 13.81
N PRO A 223 -7.68 -2.30 12.63
CA PRO A 223 -7.07 -2.73 11.39
C PRO A 223 -5.56 -2.45 11.37
N LEU A 224 -4.82 -3.43 10.84
CA LEU A 224 -3.39 -3.37 10.58
C LEU A 224 -3.12 -3.58 9.09
N ILE A 225 -2.39 -2.63 8.50
CA ILE A 225 -1.88 -2.72 7.13
C ILE A 225 -0.37 -2.88 7.17
N MET A 226 0.16 -3.95 6.57
CA MET A 226 1.59 -4.05 6.29
C MET A 226 1.87 -3.56 4.87
N TRP A 227 2.61 -2.47 4.75
CA TRP A 227 3.02 -1.91 3.47
C TRP A 227 4.40 -2.39 3.07
N ASN A 228 4.46 -3.08 1.94
CA ASN A 228 5.63 -3.72 1.34
C ASN A 228 6.48 -4.55 2.32
N PRO A 229 5.89 -5.54 3.03
CA PRO A 229 6.60 -6.33 4.04
C PRO A 229 7.66 -7.23 3.43
N ARG A 230 8.89 -7.19 3.96
CA ARG A 230 10.02 -8.05 3.58
C ARG A 230 10.20 -9.17 4.56
N LEU A 231 9.09 -9.79 4.93
CA LEU A 231 9.17 -10.83 5.92
C LEU A 231 9.93 -12.04 5.32
N ILE A 232 9.92 -12.30 3.99
CA ILE A 232 10.57 -13.50 3.41
C ILE A 232 12.05 -13.22 3.16
N SER A 233 12.92 -14.00 3.82
CA SER A 233 14.32 -14.11 3.46
C SER A 233 14.52 -15.31 2.54
N GLU A 234 15.12 -15.06 1.38
CA GLU A 234 15.61 -16.11 0.47
C GLU A 234 17.00 -16.61 0.89
N ASP A 235 17.79 -15.75 1.53
CA ASP A 235 19.22 -15.98 1.81
C ASP A 235 19.52 -16.60 3.19
N VAL A 236 18.57 -16.56 4.12
CA VAL A 236 18.78 -17.09 5.47
C VAL A 236 18.31 -18.54 5.55
N GLY A 237 19.23 -19.45 5.89
CA GLY A 237 18.98 -20.86 6.21
C GLY A 237 18.17 -21.06 7.50
N VAL A 238 17.05 -20.37 7.66
CA VAL A 238 16.15 -20.52 8.80
C VAL A 238 15.56 -21.93 8.81
N GLY A 239 15.53 -22.57 9.99
CA GLY A 239 14.95 -23.90 10.15
C GLY A 239 13.48 -23.96 9.73
N ILE A 240 13.01 -25.17 9.39
CA ILE A 240 11.67 -25.40 8.83
C ILE A 240 10.53 -24.84 9.71
N ASN A 241 10.72 -24.84 11.04
CA ASN A 241 9.74 -24.31 12.00
C ASN A 241 9.54 -22.81 11.86
N VAL A 242 10.61 -22.03 11.67
CA VAL A 242 10.51 -20.58 11.50
C VAL A 242 9.81 -20.24 10.19
N ARG A 243 10.13 -20.97 9.11
CA ARG A 243 9.44 -20.82 7.82
C ARG A 243 7.95 -21.13 7.93
N ASN A 244 7.59 -22.20 8.64
CA ASN A 244 6.20 -22.61 8.83
C ASN A 244 5.43 -21.63 9.70
N LEU A 245 5.98 -21.22 10.86
CA LEU A 245 5.38 -20.21 11.74
C LEU A 245 5.06 -18.94 10.97
N ARG A 246 5.99 -18.55 10.11
CA ARG A 246 5.89 -17.35 9.34
C ARG A 246 4.89 -17.45 8.18
N ARG A 247 4.87 -18.59 7.47
CA ARG A 247 3.84 -18.88 6.46
C ARG A 247 2.45 -18.86 7.09
N TYR A 248 2.29 -19.48 8.25
CA TYR A 248 1.03 -19.48 8.99
C TYR A 248 0.62 -18.06 9.40
N PHE A 249 1.54 -17.29 9.97
CA PHE A 249 1.26 -15.90 10.36
C PHE A 249 0.82 -15.03 9.18
N LEU A 250 1.55 -15.07 8.07
CA LEU A 250 1.20 -14.32 6.86
C LEU A 250 -0.11 -14.77 6.23
N SER A 251 -0.48 -16.06 6.36
CA SER A 251 -1.77 -16.55 5.87
C SER A 251 -2.97 -15.94 6.60
N THR A 252 -2.77 -15.29 7.76
CA THR A 252 -3.83 -14.55 8.47
C THR A 252 -4.12 -13.16 7.88
N PHE A 253 -3.33 -12.71 6.92
CA PHE A 253 -3.51 -11.43 6.25
C PHE A 253 -4.13 -11.62 4.86
N THR A 254 -4.93 -10.65 4.46
CA THR A 254 -5.43 -10.55 3.08
C THR A 254 -4.48 -9.69 2.26
N THR A 255 -3.94 -10.22 1.17
CA THR A 255 -3.26 -9.36 0.18
C THR A 255 -4.32 -8.50 -0.51
N VAL A 256 -4.32 -7.21 -0.23
CA VAL A 256 -5.27 -6.24 -0.80
C VAL A 256 -4.73 -5.61 -2.08
N TYR A 257 -3.41 -5.54 -2.20
CA TYR A 257 -2.74 -5.04 -3.39
C TYR A 257 -1.47 -5.83 -3.64
N SER A 258 -1.25 -6.24 -4.88
CA SER A 258 -0.02 -6.90 -5.34
C SER A 258 0.28 -6.45 -6.75
N MET A 259 1.51 -5.99 -6.99
CA MET A 259 2.00 -5.72 -8.34
C MET A 259 3.34 -6.40 -8.54
N ARG A 260 3.39 -7.37 -9.45
CA ARG A 260 4.59 -8.12 -9.81
C ARG A 260 4.79 -8.11 -11.33
N PRO A 261 5.63 -7.22 -11.87
CA PRO A 261 6.05 -7.32 -13.26
C PRO A 261 6.86 -8.61 -13.48
N LEU A 262 6.67 -9.23 -14.64
CA LEU A 262 7.34 -10.44 -15.08
C LEU A 262 7.91 -10.23 -16.50
N PRO A 263 8.78 -11.14 -16.98
CA PRO A 263 9.41 -10.97 -18.30
C PRO A 263 8.42 -10.98 -19.47
N ALA A 264 7.35 -11.75 -19.34
CA ALA A 264 6.33 -11.95 -20.36
C ALA A 264 5.01 -11.20 -20.07
N GLY A 265 4.97 -10.37 -19.02
CA GLY A 265 3.76 -9.66 -18.60
C GLY A 265 3.77 -9.27 -17.12
N ALA A 266 2.64 -9.42 -16.42
CA ALA A 266 2.55 -9.05 -15.00
C ALA A 266 1.50 -9.89 -14.24
N VAL A 267 1.70 -10.05 -12.93
CA VAL A 267 0.68 -10.54 -12.00
C VAL A 267 0.23 -9.37 -11.13
N PHE A 268 -1.07 -9.14 -11.09
CA PHE A 268 -1.67 -7.98 -10.45
C PHE A 268 -2.83 -8.38 -9.55
N ARG A 269 -3.01 -7.62 -8.47
CA ARG A 269 -4.16 -7.69 -7.59
C ARG A 269 -4.46 -6.31 -7.05
N CYS A 270 -5.73 -5.91 -7.09
CA CYS A 270 -6.23 -4.72 -6.42
C CYS A 270 -7.62 -5.02 -5.85
N TYR A 271 -7.78 -4.92 -4.53
CA TYR A 271 -9.07 -5.09 -3.85
C TYR A 271 -10.06 -4.00 -4.30
N PRO A 272 -11.35 -4.32 -4.54
CA PRO A 272 -12.02 -5.62 -4.32
C PRO A 272 -11.89 -6.63 -5.48
N GLY A 273 -11.15 -6.31 -6.53
CA GLY A 273 -10.95 -7.16 -7.70
C GLY A 273 -10.20 -8.47 -7.41
N MET A 274 -10.23 -9.37 -8.39
CA MET A 274 -9.56 -10.67 -8.38
C MET A 274 -8.06 -10.55 -8.72
N TRP A 275 -7.32 -11.64 -8.55
CA TRP A 275 -5.96 -11.72 -9.09
C TRP A 275 -6.05 -11.80 -10.62
N LYS A 276 -5.15 -11.10 -11.31
CA LYS A 276 -5.10 -11.04 -12.77
C LYS A 276 -3.69 -11.33 -13.23
N VAL A 277 -3.58 -12.10 -14.32
CA VAL A 277 -2.34 -12.28 -15.06
C VAL A 277 -2.48 -11.59 -16.39
N PHE A 278 -1.50 -10.77 -16.74
CA PHE A 278 -1.44 -10.01 -17.97
C PHE A 278 -0.27 -10.48 -18.82
N TYR A 279 -0.43 -10.48 -20.14
CA TYR A 279 0.66 -10.56 -21.10
C TYR A 279 1.15 -9.18 -21.49
N ASP A 280 2.45 -9.07 -21.79
CA ASP A 280 2.97 -7.94 -22.55
C ASP A 280 2.34 -7.95 -23.96
N ASP A 281 1.73 -6.83 -24.35
CA ASP A 281 1.23 -6.65 -25.71
C ASP A 281 2.43 -6.45 -26.66
N LYS A 282 2.64 -7.43 -27.56
CA LYS A 282 3.74 -7.40 -28.54
C LYS A 282 3.52 -6.36 -29.64
N ASP A 283 2.26 -6.05 -29.94
CA ASP A 283 1.88 -5.16 -31.04
C ASP A 283 1.76 -3.71 -30.56
N ARG A 284 1.38 -3.49 -29.30
CA ARG A 284 1.28 -2.18 -28.66
C ARG A 284 2.28 -2.04 -27.51
N PRO A 285 3.41 -1.33 -27.72
CA PRO A 285 4.37 -1.09 -26.65
C PRO A 285 3.70 -0.43 -25.43
N ASN A 286 4.11 -0.83 -24.23
CA ASN A 286 3.61 -0.32 -22.94
C ASN A 286 2.16 -0.70 -22.60
N ARG A 287 1.59 -1.68 -23.30
CA ARG A 287 0.23 -2.15 -23.03
C ARG A 287 0.24 -3.61 -22.60
N TYR A 288 -0.83 -3.96 -21.91
CA TYR A 288 -1.02 -5.29 -21.38
C TYR A 288 -2.32 -5.90 -21.91
N LEU A 289 -2.34 -7.22 -22.04
CA LEU A 289 -3.53 -7.99 -22.41
C LEU A 289 -3.90 -8.91 -21.26
N LEU A 290 -5.15 -8.89 -20.82
CA LEU A 290 -5.60 -9.76 -19.74
C LEU A 290 -5.55 -11.23 -20.22
N ALA A 291 -4.73 -12.04 -19.56
CA ALA A 291 -4.60 -13.46 -19.84
C ALA A 291 -5.69 -14.26 -19.13
N GLN A 292 -5.76 -14.09 -17.81
CA GLN A 292 -6.65 -14.88 -16.95
C GLN A 292 -6.86 -14.21 -15.59
N GLU A 293 -8.02 -14.45 -15.00
CA GLU A 293 -8.36 -14.03 -13.63
C GLU A 293 -8.40 -15.23 -12.68
N PHE A 294 -7.99 -15.01 -11.43
CA PHE A 294 -7.92 -16.01 -10.38
C PHE A 294 -8.53 -15.49 -9.08
N VAL A 295 -9.24 -16.35 -8.36
CA VAL A 295 -9.75 -16.02 -7.02
C VAL A 295 -8.62 -15.99 -5.99
N ARG A 296 -7.61 -16.87 -6.17
CA ARG A 296 -6.42 -16.97 -5.32
C ARG A 296 -5.18 -16.43 -6.03
N ARG A 297 -4.11 -16.20 -5.27
CA ARG A 297 -2.80 -15.94 -5.86
C ARG A 297 -2.41 -17.12 -6.79
N PRO A 298 -2.10 -16.86 -8.07
CA PRO A 298 -1.66 -17.91 -8.98
C PRO A 298 -0.28 -18.42 -8.54
N ASP A 299 -0.08 -19.72 -8.63
CA ASP A 299 1.21 -20.36 -8.33
C ASP A 299 2.18 -20.29 -9.53
N SER A 300 3.44 -20.65 -9.31
CA SER A 300 4.46 -20.58 -10.37
C SER A 300 4.12 -21.47 -11.57
N GLU A 301 3.52 -22.64 -11.34
CA GLU A 301 3.16 -23.58 -12.40
C GLU A 301 2.03 -23.02 -13.27
N GLU A 302 0.98 -22.46 -12.65
CA GLU A 302 -0.12 -21.77 -13.34
C GLU A 302 0.42 -20.60 -14.19
N ILE A 303 1.32 -19.79 -13.62
CA ILE A 303 1.94 -18.67 -14.32
C ILE A 303 2.78 -19.15 -15.52
N GLU A 304 3.57 -20.22 -15.33
CA GLU A 304 4.39 -20.81 -16.39
C GLU A 304 3.54 -21.40 -17.51
N ILE A 305 2.42 -22.06 -17.20
CA ILE A 305 1.50 -22.59 -18.22
C ILE A 305 0.89 -21.46 -19.04
N ILE A 306 0.46 -20.36 -18.40
CA ILE A 306 -0.08 -19.19 -19.08
C ILE A 306 0.95 -18.62 -20.06
N PHE A 307 2.20 -18.41 -19.63
CA PHE A 307 3.24 -17.86 -20.51
C PHE A 307 3.76 -18.87 -21.55
N GLY A 308 3.86 -20.15 -21.22
CA GLY A 308 4.29 -21.21 -22.14
C GLY A 308 3.30 -21.41 -23.29
N ASN A 309 1.99 -21.40 -23.02
CA ASN A 309 0.95 -21.48 -24.04
C ASN A 309 0.94 -20.26 -24.99
N ALA A 310 1.46 -19.11 -24.54
CA ALA A 310 1.60 -17.92 -25.38
C ALA A 310 2.83 -18.02 -26.30
N GLU A 311 3.91 -18.68 -25.87
CA GLU A 311 5.10 -18.93 -26.69
C GLU A 311 4.84 -19.99 -27.78
N GLU A 312 4.06 -21.04 -27.49
CA GLU A 312 3.72 -22.09 -28.47
C GLU A 312 2.82 -21.60 -29.62
N LYS A 313 2.08 -20.50 -29.43
CA LYS A 313 1.33 -19.84 -30.52
C LYS A 313 2.23 -18.96 -31.42
N SER A 314 3.50 -18.77 -31.05
CA SER A 314 4.50 -18.10 -31.87
C SER A 314 5.63 -19.06 -32.20
N GLU A 315 5.52 -19.74 -33.35
CA GLU A 315 6.58 -20.62 -33.85
C GLU A 315 7.92 -19.89 -33.99
N GLN A 316 8.80 -20.06 -32.99
CA GLN A 316 10.26 -20.23 -33.08
C GLN A 316 10.86 -19.98 -31.70
N GLY A 317 11.18 -21.08 -30.99
CA GLY A 317 11.71 -21.03 -29.63
C GLY A 317 13.05 -20.30 -29.55
N PRO A 318 13.29 -19.45 -28.53
CA PRO A 318 14.56 -18.78 -28.42
C PRO A 318 15.36 -19.20 -27.18
N SER A 319 16.69 -19.11 -27.32
CA SER A 319 17.72 -19.52 -26.37
C SER A 319 17.67 -18.71 -25.07
N LEU A 320 18.18 -19.26 -23.96
CA LEU A 320 18.18 -18.65 -22.61
C LEU A 320 18.73 -17.21 -22.55
N PHE A 321 19.55 -16.80 -23.51
CA PHE A 321 20.06 -15.43 -23.63
C PHE A 321 18.99 -14.42 -24.10
N SER A 322 18.04 -14.86 -24.94
CA SER A 322 16.89 -14.05 -25.35
C SER A 322 15.90 -13.83 -24.20
N LYS A 323 15.77 -14.81 -23.29
CA LYS A 323 14.98 -14.66 -22.06
C LYS A 323 15.59 -13.58 -21.17
N ALA A 324 16.92 -13.55 -20.99
CA ALA A 324 17.60 -12.48 -20.26
C ALA A 324 17.43 -11.09 -20.92
N ALA A 325 17.57 -10.98 -22.24
CA ALA A 325 17.33 -9.72 -22.95
C ALA A 325 15.86 -9.27 -22.87
N GLY A 326 14.92 -10.21 -22.91
CA GLY A 326 13.48 -9.99 -22.70
C GLY A 326 13.17 -9.46 -21.30
N ILE A 327 13.75 -10.08 -20.26
CA ILE A 327 13.66 -9.67 -18.85
C ILE A 327 14.07 -8.19 -18.68
N PHE A 328 15.22 -7.79 -19.24
CA PHE A 328 15.66 -6.38 -19.15
C PHE A 328 14.79 -5.43 -19.98
N SER A 329 14.20 -5.89 -21.08
CA SER A 329 13.35 -5.05 -21.93
C SER A 329 11.95 -4.84 -21.35
N SER A 330 11.31 -5.85 -20.76
CA SER A 330 10.00 -5.71 -20.12
C SER A 330 10.11 -4.95 -18.81
N LEU A 331 11.19 -5.15 -18.04
CA LEU A 331 11.51 -4.32 -16.88
C LEU A 331 11.79 -2.87 -17.28
N ASN A 332 12.56 -2.61 -18.35
CA ASN A 332 12.77 -1.24 -18.84
C ASN A 332 11.51 -0.61 -19.46
N ARG A 333 10.59 -1.42 -20.01
CA ARG A 333 9.32 -0.98 -20.59
C ARG A 333 8.30 -0.63 -19.51
N PHE A 334 8.13 -1.51 -18.54
CA PHE A 334 7.38 -1.24 -17.30
C PHE A 334 7.97 -0.04 -16.56
N MET A 335 9.30 0.04 -16.47
CA MET A 335 9.98 1.20 -15.91
C MET A 335 9.77 2.48 -16.70
N ARG A 336 9.64 2.43 -18.02
CA ARG A 336 9.32 3.62 -18.83
C ARG A 336 7.89 4.08 -18.70
N VAL A 337 6.97 3.16 -18.43
CA VAL A 337 5.58 3.48 -18.06
C VAL A 337 5.61 4.17 -16.70
N ILE A 338 6.44 3.66 -15.79
CA ILE A 338 6.45 4.07 -14.39
C ILE A 338 7.34 5.26 -14.01
N SER A 339 8.34 5.59 -14.82
CA SER A 339 9.36 6.63 -14.54
C SER A 339 9.05 7.99 -15.17
N LYS A 340 7.78 8.30 -15.47
CA LYS A 340 7.39 9.56 -16.08
C LYS A 340 6.38 10.37 -15.29
#